data_AF-A0A271M7K8-F1
#
_entry.id   AF-A0A271M7K8-F1
#
_cell.length_a   1.000
_cell.length_b   1.000
_cell.length_c   1.000
_cell.angle_alpha   90.00
_cell.angle_beta   90.00
_cell.angle_gamma   90.00
#
_symmetry.space_group_name_H-M   'P 1'
#
loop_
_entity.id
_entity.type
_entity.pdbx_description
1 polymer ?
#
loop_
_entity_poly.entity_id
_entity_poly.type
_entity_poly.pdbx_seq_one_letter_code
_entity_poly.pdbx_strand_id
1 'polypeptide(L)'
;MTAIIDEQVEWTISGASFFDTANVKKGENILYIGEDLAFLSKLAKADVSVTPSLLTEDRTFDSALTSLSLHKAEGVETLLKKIFTQLKPGGRLVADLAELDTLRRAGKFAYKKSLPDYWDLLREIGFEAIFVQQITACSHEEVALQGWGELKKVKKFPVKVNRFVALKGH
;
A
#
# COMPACT_ATOMS: atom_id res chain seq x y z
N MET A 1 -24.46 29.50 6.75
CA MET A 1 -24.05 28.55 5.70
C MET A 1 -22.55 28.45 5.75
N THR A 2 -22.03 27.43 6.41
CA THR A 2 -20.59 27.22 6.57
C THR A 2 -20.07 26.63 5.27
N ALA A 3 -19.15 27.31 4.61
CA ALA A 3 -18.50 26.78 3.43
C ALA A 3 -17.75 25.51 3.83
N ILE A 4 -18.18 24.38 3.27
CA ILE A 4 -17.39 23.16 3.28
C ILE A 4 -16.25 23.47 2.32
N ILE A 5 -15.09 23.81 2.87
CA ILE A 5 -13.85 23.79 2.10
C ILE A 5 -13.63 22.31 1.82
N ASP A 6 -13.95 21.86 0.61
CA ASP A 6 -13.41 20.62 0.08
C ASP A 6 -11.89 20.76 0.19
N GLU A 7 -11.30 20.16 1.22
CA GLU A 7 -9.88 19.82 1.19
C GLU A 7 -9.73 18.89 -0.01
N GLN A 8 -9.43 19.45 -1.18
CA GLN A 8 -8.79 18.72 -2.26
C GLN A 8 -7.49 18.18 -1.67
N VAL A 9 -7.55 16.96 -1.14
CA VAL A 9 -6.36 16.24 -0.69
C VAL A 9 -5.59 15.93 -1.97
N GLU A 10 -4.60 16.78 -2.27
CA GLU A 10 -3.63 16.49 -3.30
C GLU A 10 -2.80 15.30 -2.80
N TRP A 11 -3.09 14.12 -3.33
CA TRP A 11 -2.40 12.90 -2.91
C TRP A 11 -0.96 12.92 -3.42
N THR A 12 -0.02 13.22 -2.52
CA THR A 12 1.41 13.16 -2.80
C THR A 12 2.00 11.84 -2.34
N ILE A 13 2.73 11.15 -3.22
CA ILE A 13 3.55 10.03 -2.82
C ILE A 13 4.81 10.56 -2.14
N SER A 14 5.06 10.13 -0.91
CA SER A 14 6.25 10.52 -0.16
C SER A 14 7.43 9.64 -0.55
N GLY A 15 8.52 10.29 -0.95
CA GLY A 15 9.82 9.63 -1.09
C GLY A 15 10.48 9.28 0.25
N ALA A 16 9.96 9.77 1.39
CA ALA A 16 10.55 9.54 2.71
C ALA A 16 10.20 8.17 3.30
N SER A 17 8.91 7.80 3.31
CA SER A 17 8.48 6.49 3.83
C SER A 17 7.08 6.06 3.35
N PHE A 18 6.80 4.76 3.47
CA PHE A 18 5.46 4.21 3.22
C PHE A 18 4.42 4.79 4.18
N PHE A 19 4.79 4.98 5.45
CA PHE A 19 3.89 5.53 6.47
C PHE A 19 3.47 6.97 6.14
N ASP A 20 4.40 7.80 5.66
CA ASP A 20 4.08 9.19 5.30
C ASP A 20 3.18 9.24 4.07
N THR A 21 3.40 8.35 3.09
CA THR A 21 2.50 8.25 1.93
C THR A 21 1.11 7.76 2.33
N ALA A 22 1.02 6.88 3.33
CA ALA A 22 -0.26 6.42 3.83
C ALA A 22 -1.12 7.57 4.38
N ASN A 23 -0.50 8.70 4.79
CA ASN A 23 -1.17 9.92 5.27
C ASN A 23 -2.33 9.61 6.24
N VAL A 24 -2.02 8.78 7.23
CA VAL A 24 -3.02 8.24 8.15
C VAL A 24 -3.58 9.35 9.04
N LYS A 25 -4.92 9.50 9.06
CA LYS A 25 -5.61 10.45 9.91
C LYS A 25 -6.12 9.78 11.19
N LYS A 26 -6.09 10.52 12.30
CA LYS A 26 -6.65 10.08 13.58
C LYS A 26 -8.09 9.58 13.40
N GLY A 27 -8.41 8.42 13.96
CA GLY A 27 -9.75 7.81 13.89
C GLY A 27 -10.06 7.05 12.61
N GLU A 28 -9.14 6.94 11.64
CA GLU A 28 -9.33 6.10 10.46
C GLU A 28 -9.47 4.62 10.82
N ASN A 29 -10.31 3.91 10.06
CA ASN A 29 -10.40 2.46 10.05
C ASN A 29 -9.57 1.92 8.90
N ILE A 30 -8.51 1.18 9.22
CA ILE A 30 -7.50 0.75 8.28
C ILE A 30 -7.51 -0.76 8.15
N LEU A 31 -7.65 -1.25 6.91
CA LEU A 31 -7.36 -2.62 6.55
C LEU A 31 -5.85 -2.75 6.28
N TYR A 32 -5.12 -3.47 7.14
CA TYR A 32 -3.69 -3.69 6.94
C TYR A 32 -3.42 -5.10 6.43
N ILE A 33 -2.74 -5.18 5.28
CA ILE A 33 -2.30 -6.43 4.67
C ILE A 33 -0.77 -6.51 4.83
N GLY A 34 -0.34 -7.16 5.91
CA GLY A 34 1.06 -7.40 6.21
C GLY A 34 1.31 -7.84 7.65
N GLU A 35 2.58 -8.14 7.95
CA GLU A 35 3.01 -8.68 9.25
C GLU A 35 4.05 -7.80 9.96
N ASP A 36 4.43 -6.64 9.38
CA ASP A 36 5.44 -5.76 9.98
C ASP A 36 4.95 -5.14 11.30
N LEU A 37 5.42 -5.69 12.40
CA LEU A 37 5.12 -5.24 13.76
C LEU A 37 5.58 -3.80 14.03
N ALA A 38 6.67 -3.36 13.41
CA ALA A 38 7.14 -1.98 13.57
C ALA A 38 6.17 -0.99 12.91
N PHE A 39 5.64 -1.36 11.75
CA PHE A 39 4.62 -0.57 11.06
C PHE A 39 3.29 -0.56 11.83
N LEU A 40 2.83 -1.72 12.30
CA LEU A 40 1.65 -1.83 13.17
C LEU A 40 1.78 -0.97 14.43
N SER A 41 2.96 -0.94 15.06
CA SER A 41 3.22 -0.08 16.22
C SER A 41 3.13 1.42 15.87
N LYS A 42 3.60 1.84 14.69
CA LYS A 42 3.43 3.22 14.21
C LYS A 42 1.96 3.58 14.01
N LEU A 43 1.17 2.69 13.40
CA LEU A 43 -0.27 2.88 13.24
C LEU A 43 -0.96 3.00 14.60
N ALA A 44 -0.67 2.12 15.55
CA ALA A 44 -1.27 2.19 16.89
C ALA A 44 -1.01 3.55 17.58
N LYS A 45 0.17 4.15 17.38
CA LYS A 45 0.51 5.49 17.90
C LYS A 45 -0.24 6.64 17.21
N ALA A 46 -0.74 6.42 16.00
CA ALA A 46 -1.53 7.40 15.24
C ALA A 46 -3.02 7.42 15.63
N ASP A 47 -3.42 6.63 16.64
CA ASP A 47 -4.80 6.54 17.15
C ASP A 47 -5.81 6.18 16.05
N VAL A 48 -5.52 5.07 15.36
CA VAL A 48 -6.35 4.48 14.30
C VAL A 48 -6.76 3.05 14.63
N SER A 49 -7.88 2.61 14.08
CA SER A 49 -8.36 1.23 14.19
C SER A 49 -7.77 0.39 13.07
N VAL A 50 -6.96 -0.62 13.41
CA VAL A 50 -6.31 -1.49 12.41
C VAL A 50 -6.93 -2.88 12.44
N THR A 51 -7.45 -3.33 11.29
CA THR A 51 -7.92 -4.70 11.07
C THR A 51 -6.93 -5.43 10.15
N PRO A 52 -6.32 -6.53 10.61
CA PRO A 52 -5.50 -7.38 9.75
C PRO A 52 -6.35 -8.08 8.66
N SER A 53 -5.81 -8.20 7.45
CA SER A 53 -6.53 -8.74 6.27
C SER A 53 -7.02 -10.18 6.36
N LEU A 54 -6.62 -10.91 7.41
CA LEU A 54 -7.04 -12.29 7.68
C LEU A 54 -8.49 -12.39 8.16
N LEU A 55 -9.18 -11.27 8.38
CA LEU A 55 -10.54 -11.26 8.91
C LEU A 55 -11.56 -11.03 7.79
N THR A 56 -12.42 -12.02 7.59
CA THR A 56 -13.63 -11.96 6.75
C THR A 56 -14.72 -11.15 7.45
N GLU A 57 -14.44 -9.89 7.74
CA GLU A 57 -15.42 -8.97 8.30
C GLU A 57 -16.09 -8.18 7.17
N ASP A 58 -17.42 -8.13 7.17
CA ASP A 58 -18.22 -7.22 6.34
C ASP A 58 -18.13 -5.79 6.90
N ARG A 59 -16.90 -5.28 7.00
CA ARG A 59 -16.59 -3.95 7.50
C ARG A 59 -16.11 -3.06 6.36
N THR A 60 -16.46 -1.79 6.46
CA THR A 60 -15.96 -0.75 5.56
C THR A 60 -14.76 -0.02 6.14
N PHE A 61 -13.74 0.23 5.32
CA PHE A 61 -12.49 0.87 5.71
C PHE A 61 -12.30 2.22 5.01
N ASP A 62 -11.64 3.13 5.71
CA ASP A 62 -11.21 4.42 5.16
C ASP A 62 -9.97 4.22 4.27
N SER A 63 -9.09 3.29 4.68
CA SER A 63 -7.81 3.04 4.02
C SER A 63 -7.48 1.54 4.00
N ALA A 64 -6.84 1.08 2.94
CA ALA A 64 -6.19 -0.22 2.87
C ALA A 64 -4.70 -0.03 2.62
N LEU A 65 -3.85 -0.65 3.43
CA LEU A 65 -2.40 -0.46 3.40
C LEU A 65 -1.68 -1.79 3.23
N THR A 66 -0.74 -1.86 2.28
CA THR A 66 0.11 -3.03 2.11
C THR A 66 1.51 -2.66 1.64
N SER A 67 2.52 -3.02 2.42
CA SER A 67 3.93 -2.85 2.05
C SER A 67 4.50 -4.21 1.65
N LEU A 68 4.69 -4.44 0.34
CA LEU A 68 5.26 -5.65 -0.28
C LEU A 68 4.58 -6.99 0.05
N SER A 69 3.63 -7.02 0.97
CA SER A 69 3.04 -8.24 1.51
C SER A 69 2.16 -8.96 0.50
N LEU A 70 1.57 -8.24 -0.47
CA LEU A 70 0.83 -8.84 -1.58
C LEU A 70 1.68 -9.84 -2.38
N HIS A 71 3.00 -9.66 -2.46
CA HIS A 71 3.87 -10.58 -3.20
C HIS A 71 3.97 -11.98 -2.56
N LYS A 72 3.60 -12.12 -1.29
CA LYS A 72 3.59 -13.38 -0.55
C LYS A 72 2.22 -14.07 -0.54
N ALA A 73 1.15 -13.36 -0.89
CA ALA A 73 -0.21 -13.88 -0.83
C ALA A 73 -0.57 -14.68 -2.10
N GLU A 74 -1.48 -15.63 -1.93
CA GLU A 74 -2.17 -16.31 -3.03
C GLU A 74 -3.47 -15.55 -3.37
N GLY A 75 -3.94 -15.66 -4.61
CA GLY A 75 -5.22 -15.06 -5.02
C GLY A 75 -5.27 -13.52 -4.93
N VAL A 76 -4.14 -12.84 -5.15
CA VAL A 76 -4.00 -11.38 -4.96
C VAL A 76 -5.04 -10.56 -5.71
N GLU A 77 -5.43 -10.95 -6.93
CA GLU A 77 -6.45 -10.23 -7.69
C GLU A 77 -7.83 -10.28 -7.01
N THR A 78 -8.21 -11.43 -6.48
CA THR A 78 -9.42 -11.60 -5.67
C THR A 78 -9.34 -10.79 -4.39
N LEU A 79 -8.18 -10.78 -3.73
CA LEU A 79 -7.94 -9.97 -2.54
C LEU A 79 -8.08 -8.47 -2.84
N LEU A 80 -7.50 -7.97 -3.93
CA LEU A 80 -7.60 -6.57 -4.33
C LEU A 80 -9.04 -6.17 -4.69
N LYS A 81 -9.80 -7.05 -5.37
CA LYS A 81 -11.23 -6.85 -5.61
C LYS A 81 -12.01 -6.72 -4.31
N LYS A 82 -11.73 -7.60 -3.34
CA LYS A 82 -12.36 -7.55 -2.01
C LYS A 82 -11.98 -6.28 -1.24
N ILE A 83 -10.72 -5.87 -1.29
CA ILE A 83 -10.27 -4.60 -0.70
C ILE A 83 -11.08 -3.45 -1.27
N PHE A 84 -11.21 -3.38 -2.60
CA PHE A 84 -11.99 -2.34 -3.26
C PHE A 84 -13.45 -2.31 -2.80
N THR A 85 -14.11 -3.47 -2.67
CA THR A 85 -15.50 -3.50 -2.17
C THR A 85 -15.62 -3.06 -0.72
N GLN A 86 -14.61 -3.32 0.11
CA GLN A 86 -14.58 -2.93 1.52
C GLN A 86 -14.12 -1.47 1.75
N LEU A 87 -13.55 -0.78 0.76
CA LEU A 87 -13.26 0.65 0.91
C LEU A 87 -14.55 1.47 0.86
N LYS A 88 -14.65 2.48 1.72
CA LYS A 88 -15.70 3.52 1.61
C LYS A 88 -15.54 4.30 0.29
N PRO A 89 -16.60 4.95 -0.21
CA PRO A 89 -16.43 5.95 -1.26
C PRO A 89 -15.45 7.05 -0.83
N GLY A 90 -14.53 7.43 -1.72
CA GLY A 90 -13.39 8.30 -1.40
C GLY A 90 -12.26 7.63 -0.61
N GLY A 91 -12.39 6.34 -0.27
CA GLY A 91 -11.35 5.57 0.43
C GLY A 91 -10.16 5.26 -0.48
N ARG A 92 -9.03 4.85 0.13
CA ARG A 92 -7.76 4.66 -0.59
C ARG A 92 -7.11 3.31 -0.35
N LEU A 93 -6.44 2.81 -1.37
CA LEU A 93 -5.43 1.75 -1.28
C LEU A 93 -4.04 2.37 -1.43
N VAL A 94 -3.15 2.12 -0.47
CA VAL A 94 -1.72 2.43 -0.59
C VAL A 94 -0.92 1.13 -0.61
N ALA A 95 -0.18 0.91 -1.69
CA ALA A 95 0.49 -0.36 -1.95
C ALA A 95 1.93 -0.17 -2.43
N ASP A 96 2.89 -0.85 -1.81
CA ASP A 96 4.23 -1.00 -2.36
C ASP A 96 4.36 -2.32 -3.11
N LEU A 97 4.68 -2.23 -4.40
CA LEU A 97 4.81 -3.36 -5.32
C LEU A 97 6.20 -3.33 -5.99
N ALA A 98 7.04 -4.29 -5.64
CA ALA A 98 8.41 -4.38 -6.14
C ALA A 98 8.49 -4.81 -7.61
N GLU A 99 9.45 -4.25 -8.33
CA GLU A 99 9.77 -4.66 -9.70
C GLU A 99 10.25 -6.11 -9.76
N LEU A 100 10.02 -6.78 -10.90
CA LEU A 100 10.36 -8.19 -11.11
C LEU A 100 11.83 -8.50 -10.76
N ASP A 101 12.75 -7.62 -11.17
CA ASP A 101 14.17 -7.79 -10.88
C ASP A 101 14.51 -7.63 -9.39
N THR A 102 13.80 -6.78 -8.66
CA THR A 102 13.89 -6.70 -7.20
C THR A 102 13.40 -8.00 -6.57
N LEU A 103 12.23 -8.48 -6.96
CA LEU A 103 11.62 -9.71 -6.42
C LEU A 103 12.50 -10.94 -6.66
N ARG A 104 13.10 -11.07 -7.85
CA ARG A 104 14.04 -12.16 -8.19
C ARG A 104 15.24 -12.24 -7.24
N ARG A 105 15.69 -11.09 -6.72
CA ARG A 105 16.87 -10.98 -5.84
C ARG A 105 16.54 -11.13 -4.36
N ALA A 106 15.29 -10.87 -3.96
CA ALA A 106 14.89 -10.78 -2.56
C ALA A 106 14.27 -12.07 -1.99
N GLY A 107 13.81 -13.02 -2.83
CA GLY A 107 13.43 -14.36 -2.36
C GLY A 107 12.29 -15.01 -3.12
N LYS A 108 11.61 -15.96 -2.46
CA LYS A 108 10.45 -16.67 -3.02
C LYS A 108 9.19 -15.83 -2.80
N PHE A 109 8.87 -15.01 -3.79
CA PHE A 109 7.56 -14.37 -3.92
C PHE A 109 6.67 -15.17 -4.88
N ALA A 110 5.39 -15.28 -4.54
CA ALA A 110 4.39 -16.01 -5.32
C ALA A 110 3.78 -15.11 -6.39
N TYR A 111 3.45 -13.87 -6.03
CA TYR A 111 2.80 -12.92 -6.92
C TYR A 111 3.79 -11.93 -7.50
N LYS A 112 3.98 -11.98 -8.82
CA LYS A 112 4.98 -11.21 -9.58
C LYS A 112 4.33 -10.69 -10.85
N LYS A 113 4.16 -9.37 -10.94
CA LYS A 113 3.74 -8.69 -12.16
C LYS A 113 4.62 -7.46 -12.42
N SER A 114 4.49 -6.87 -13.60
CA SER A 114 5.14 -5.62 -13.95
C SER A 114 4.29 -4.41 -13.55
N LEU A 115 4.87 -3.20 -13.56
CA LEU A 115 4.13 -1.96 -13.29
C LEU A 115 2.89 -1.78 -14.19
N PRO A 116 2.95 -1.98 -15.53
CA PRO A 116 1.77 -1.90 -16.38
C PRO A 116 0.66 -2.85 -15.93
N ASP A 117 1.00 -4.10 -15.62
CA ASP A 117 0.00 -5.08 -15.21
C ASP A 117 -0.68 -4.71 -13.88
N TYR A 118 0.06 -4.09 -12.95
CA TYR A 118 -0.50 -3.60 -11.68
C TYR A 118 -1.43 -2.42 -11.91
N TRP A 119 -1.01 -1.48 -12.76
CA TRP A 119 -1.81 -0.33 -13.14
C TRP A 119 -3.13 -0.76 -13.79
N ASP A 120 -3.05 -1.63 -14.80
CA ASP A 120 -4.22 -2.12 -15.52
C ASP A 120 -5.17 -2.88 -14.60
N LEU A 121 -4.65 -3.75 -13.73
CA LEU A 121 -5.46 -4.47 -12.75
C LEU A 121 -6.21 -3.51 -11.80
N LEU A 122 -5.56 -2.49 -11.27
CA LEU A 122 -6.22 -1.52 -10.39
C LEU A 122 -7.30 -0.72 -11.13
N ARG A 123 -7.08 -0.38 -12.41
CA ARG A 123 -8.11 0.24 -13.26
C ARG A 123 -9.29 -0.69 -13.53
N GLU A 124 -9.02 -1.95 -13.87
CA GLU A 124 -10.05 -2.97 -14.11
C GLU A 124 -10.92 -3.23 -12.88
N ILE A 125 -10.34 -3.12 -11.68
CA ILE A 125 -11.08 -3.24 -10.42
C ILE A 125 -12.02 -2.06 -10.19
N GLY A 126 -11.73 -0.88 -10.76
CA GLY A 126 -12.57 0.30 -10.68
C GLY A 126 -12.01 1.44 -9.83
N PHE A 127 -10.71 1.46 -9.51
CA PHE A 127 -10.09 2.65 -8.93
C PHE A 127 -10.05 3.78 -9.96
N GLU A 128 -10.53 4.96 -9.59
CA GLU A 128 -10.78 6.08 -10.52
C GLU A 128 -9.55 6.97 -10.71
N ALA A 129 -8.81 7.20 -9.62
CA ALA A 129 -7.56 7.95 -9.63
C ALA A 129 -6.45 7.08 -9.07
N ILE A 130 -5.39 6.89 -9.85
CA ILE A 130 -4.24 6.07 -9.49
C ILE A 130 -2.99 6.91 -9.66
N PHE A 131 -2.25 7.07 -8.57
CA PHE A 131 -0.94 7.71 -8.57
C PHE A 131 0.12 6.62 -8.36
N VAL A 132 1.22 6.71 -9.09
CA VAL A 132 2.33 5.78 -8.96
C VAL A 132 3.65 6.54 -8.98
N GLN A 133 4.56 6.16 -8.08
CA GLN A 133 5.93 6.62 -8.10
C GLN A 133 6.87 5.42 -7.90
N GLN A 134 7.86 5.29 -8.80
CA GLN A 134 8.93 4.33 -8.59
C GLN A 134 9.94 4.91 -7.60
N ILE A 135 10.12 4.22 -6.49
CA ILE A 135 11.10 4.53 -5.46
C ILE A 135 12.28 3.58 -5.67
N THR A 136 13.46 4.16 -5.79
CA THR A 136 14.72 3.43 -5.91
C THR A 136 15.47 3.53 -4.60
N ALA A 137 15.80 2.40 -3.99
CA ALA A 137 16.72 2.34 -2.86
C ALA A 137 18.06 1.72 -3.27
N CYS A 138 19.13 2.41 -2.94
CA CYS A 138 20.52 2.09 -3.23
C CYS A 138 21.25 1.45 -2.03
N SER A 139 20.62 1.42 -0.86
CA SER A 139 21.20 0.87 0.37
C SER A 139 20.17 0.17 1.26
N HIS A 140 20.66 -0.61 2.23
CA HIS A 140 19.80 -1.22 3.26
C HIS A 140 19.16 -0.19 4.18
N GLU A 141 19.84 0.94 4.41
CA GLU A 141 19.31 2.05 5.21
C GLU A 141 18.10 2.66 4.53
N GLU A 142 18.18 2.93 3.23
CA GLU A 142 17.05 3.43 2.44
C GLU A 142 15.89 2.42 2.41
N VAL A 143 16.18 1.12 2.27
CA VAL A 143 15.17 0.05 2.39
C VAL A 143 14.46 0.09 3.75
N ALA A 144 15.21 0.33 4.84
CA ALA A 144 14.64 0.42 6.18
C ALA A 144 13.79 1.68 6.37
N LEU A 145 14.22 2.83 5.84
CA LEU A 145 13.46 4.09 5.86
C LEU A 145 12.10 3.95 5.15
N GLN A 146 12.07 3.22 4.03
CA GLN A 146 10.83 2.96 3.31
C GLN A 146 9.88 1.99 4.03
N GLY A 147 10.34 1.23 5.02
CA GLY A 147 9.54 0.19 5.68
C GLY A 147 9.44 -1.10 4.87
N TRP A 148 10.45 -1.42 4.05
CA TRP A 148 10.50 -2.64 3.24
C TRP A 148 11.19 -3.78 3.98
N GLY A 149 10.55 -4.27 5.04
CA GLY A 149 11.08 -5.35 5.89
C GLY A 149 11.49 -6.59 5.09
N GLU A 150 10.73 -6.93 4.06
CA GLU A 150 10.95 -8.04 3.13
C GLU A 150 12.27 -7.95 2.36
N LEU A 151 12.76 -6.74 2.11
CA LEU A 151 13.95 -6.50 1.28
C LEU A 151 15.23 -6.33 2.10
N LYS A 152 15.15 -6.39 3.45
CA LYS A 152 16.31 -6.20 4.34
C LYS A 152 17.47 -7.17 4.12
N LYS A 153 17.24 -8.31 3.44
CA LYS A 153 18.26 -9.33 3.16
C LYS A 153 18.75 -9.31 1.71
N VAL A 154 18.33 -8.34 0.90
CA VAL A 154 18.74 -8.24 -0.51
C VAL A 154 20.24 -7.94 -0.59
N LYS A 155 20.97 -8.72 -1.40
CA LYS A 155 22.43 -8.56 -1.49
C LYS A 155 22.87 -7.60 -2.61
N LYS A 156 21.94 -7.14 -3.43
CA LYS A 156 22.23 -6.38 -4.66
C LYS A 156 21.29 -5.19 -4.78
N PHE A 157 21.89 -4.02 -4.98
CA PHE A 157 21.23 -2.74 -5.22
C PHE A 157 21.46 -2.28 -6.67
N PRO A 158 20.64 -1.36 -7.20
CA PRO A 158 19.46 -0.78 -6.55
C PRO A 158 18.28 -1.75 -6.49
N VAL A 159 17.42 -1.60 -5.49
CA VAL A 159 16.06 -2.17 -5.50
C VAL A 159 15.07 -1.10 -5.94
N LYS A 160 14.08 -1.53 -6.72
CA LYS A 160 13.02 -0.69 -7.27
C LYS A 160 11.67 -1.20 -6.82
N VAL A 161 10.86 -0.30 -6.30
CA VAL A 161 9.50 -0.55 -5.81
C VAL A 161 8.60 0.56 -6.28
N ASN A 162 7.44 0.19 -6.79
CA ASN A 162 6.41 1.12 -7.22
C ASN A 162 5.42 1.31 -6.09
N ARG A 163 5.35 2.53 -5.57
CA ARG A 163 4.35 2.92 -4.58
C ARG A 163 3.12 3.42 -5.31
N PHE A 164 1.99 2.82 -5.02
CA PHE A 164 0.69 3.20 -5.56
C PHE A 164 -0.16 3.86 -4.47
N VAL A 165 -0.90 4.88 -4.87
CA VAL A 165 -2.07 5.40 -4.15
C VAL A 165 -3.24 5.33 -5.12
N ALA A 166 -4.21 4.47 -4.85
CA ALA A 166 -5.39 4.26 -5.69
C ALA A 166 -6.65 4.65 -4.92
N LEU A 167 -7.47 5.53 -5.50
CA LEU A 167 -8.67 6.08 -4.87
C LEU A 167 -9.93 5.44 -5.42
N LYS A 168 -10.82 5.06 -4.51
CA LYS A 168 -12.18 4.66 -4.85
C LYS A 168 -13.01 5.92 -5.06
N GLY A 169 -13.81 5.94 -6.14
CA GLY A 169 -14.75 7.02 -6.43
C GLY A 169 -15.70 7.32 -5.28
N HIS A 170 -16.32 8.49 -5.34
CA HIS A 170 -17.33 8.96 -4.40
C HIS A 170 -18.72 8.36 -4.65
#